data_AF-A0A1G1IFJ4-F1
#
_entry.id   AF-A0A1G1IFJ4-F1
#
_cell.length_a   1.000
_cell.length_b   1.000
_cell.length_c   1.000
_cell.angle_alpha   90.00
_cell.angle_beta   90.00
_cell.angle_gamma   90.00
#
_symmetry.space_group_name_H-M   'P 1'
#
loop_
_entity.id
_entity.type
_entity.pdbx_description
1 polymer ?
#
loop_
_entity_poly.entity_id
_entity_poly.type
_entity_poly.pdbx_seq_one_letter_code
_entity_poly.pdbx_strand_id
1 'polypeptide(L)'
;MSEKEAPAPAPEWKEARERLRQSEPAFYELEPGGALALSLNDDGWMLEITPDGRLLCQAGMDIEDIQSLLSDGTPEDLGTDELAKQAKYYLQPIVAKFRKPLRDAGFDEQTEMTDQYVAVTFQRAVNFRNFDQVAQAVRWCRQQFVASKK
;
A
#
# COMPACT_ATOMS: atom_id res chain seq x y z
N MET A 1 19.56 4.79 -13.67
CA MET A 1 18.35 4.69 -12.84
C MET A 1 18.78 4.03 -11.55
N SER A 2 18.73 4.73 -10.43
CA SER A 2 19.16 4.15 -9.15
C SER A 2 18.12 3.12 -8.72
N GLU A 3 18.42 1.84 -8.90
CA GLU A 3 17.82 0.79 -8.09
C GLU A 3 18.00 1.22 -6.64
N LYS A 4 16.90 1.66 -6.03
CA LYS A 4 16.88 2.01 -4.62
C LYS A 4 17.03 0.66 -3.92
N GLU A 5 18.27 0.32 -3.56
CA GLU A 5 18.61 -0.94 -2.91
C GLU A 5 17.62 -1.16 -1.77
N ALA A 6 16.86 -2.25 -1.86
CA ALA A 6 15.82 -2.54 -0.89
C ALA A 6 16.49 -2.59 0.49
N PRO A 7 15.98 -1.85 1.48
CA PRO A 7 16.58 -1.80 2.80
C PRO A 7 16.72 -3.21 3.37
N ALA A 8 17.87 -3.49 4.00
CA ALA A 8 18.20 -4.81 4.51
C ALA A 8 17.11 -5.31 5.48
N PRO A 9 16.74 -6.60 5.42
CA PRO A 9 15.72 -7.15 6.29
C PRO A 9 16.15 -7.06 7.77
N ALA A 10 15.20 -6.75 8.64
CA ALA A 10 15.39 -6.81 10.07
C ALA A 10 15.70 -8.28 10.49
N PRO A 11 16.64 -8.52 11.42
CA PRO A 11 16.98 -9.87 11.88
C PRO A 11 15.78 -10.68 12.36
N GLU A 12 14.81 -10.01 12.97
CA GLU A 12 13.59 -10.59 13.55
C GLU A 12 12.49 -10.86 12.49
N TRP A 13 12.71 -10.44 11.22
CA TRP A 13 11.69 -10.52 10.17
C TRP A 13 11.19 -11.95 9.96
N LYS A 14 12.10 -12.92 9.89
CA LYS A 14 11.73 -14.32 9.61
C LYS A 14 10.69 -14.84 10.62
N GLU A 15 10.93 -14.63 11.91
CA GLU A 15 10.03 -15.06 12.98
C GLU A 15 8.72 -14.24 12.96
N ALA A 16 8.82 -12.92 12.83
CA ALA A 16 7.65 -12.04 12.78
C ALA A 16 6.73 -12.39 11.61
N ARG A 17 7.29 -12.68 10.44
CA ARG A 17 6.57 -13.09 9.24
C ARG A 17 5.81 -14.39 9.43
N GLU A 18 6.45 -15.42 10.00
CA GLU A 18 5.79 -16.70 10.28
C GLU A 18 4.61 -16.51 11.24
N ARG A 19 4.81 -15.73 12.31
CA ARG A 19 3.76 -15.42 13.29
C ARG A 19 2.62 -14.59 12.69
N LEU A 20 2.93 -13.61 11.82
CA LEU A 20 1.93 -12.81 11.12
C LEU A 20 1.04 -13.69 10.24
N ARG A 21 1.63 -14.58 9.42
CA ARG A 21 0.89 -15.51 8.56
C ARG A 21 0.03 -16.49 9.35
N GLN A 22 0.46 -16.90 10.55
CA GLN A 22 -0.35 -17.73 11.44
C GLN A 22 -1.54 -16.95 12.03
N SER A 23 -1.32 -15.70 12.43
CA SER A 23 -2.35 -14.86 13.03
C SER A 23 -3.36 -14.28 12.04
N GLU A 24 -2.94 -14.10 10.78
CA GLU A 24 -3.72 -13.52 9.70
C GLU A 24 -3.48 -14.32 8.42
N PRO A 25 -4.30 -15.36 8.17
CA PRO A 25 -4.14 -16.23 7.00
C PRO A 25 -4.36 -15.54 5.65
N ALA A 26 -4.94 -14.33 5.65
CA ALA A 26 -5.13 -13.53 4.44
C ALA A 26 -3.83 -12.94 3.88
N PHE A 27 -2.74 -12.92 4.66
CA PHE A 27 -1.45 -12.48 4.15
C PHE A 27 -0.88 -13.44 3.11
N TYR A 28 -0.35 -12.87 2.04
CA TYR A 28 0.46 -13.54 1.04
C TYR A 28 1.83 -12.86 0.91
N GLU A 29 2.83 -13.59 0.43
CA GLU A 29 4.16 -13.04 0.15
C GLU A 29 4.17 -12.43 -1.25
N LEU A 30 4.67 -11.19 -1.38
CA LEU A 30 4.90 -10.57 -2.70
C LEU A 30 6.03 -11.28 -3.45
N GLU A 31 7.03 -11.72 -2.70
CA GLU A 31 8.19 -12.47 -3.17
C GLU A 31 8.68 -13.40 -2.05
N PRO A 32 9.34 -14.53 -2.39
CA PRO A 32 9.82 -15.47 -1.38
C PRO A 32 10.80 -14.80 -0.41
N GLY A 33 10.45 -14.73 0.88
CA GLY A 33 11.30 -14.04 1.87
C GLY A 33 10.95 -12.58 2.09
N GLY A 34 10.25 -11.95 1.15
CA GLY A 34 9.97 -10.52 1.14
C GLY A 34 8.71 -10.13 1.90
N ALA A 35 8.13 -9.01 1.51
CA ALA A 35 7.02 -8.38 2.20
C ALA A 35 5.75 -9.27 2.22
N LEU A 36 4.96 -9.10 3.28
CA LEU A 36 3.62 -9.66 3.38
C LEU A 36 2.58 -8.62 2.99
N ALA A 37 1.65 -9.00 2.12
CA ALA A 37 0.57 -8.13 1.67
C ALA A 37 -0.81 -8.76 1.88
N LEU A 38 -1.83 -7.92 2.05
CA LEU A 38 -3.25 -8.30 2.00
C LEU A 38 -4.11 -7.14 1.51
N SER A 39 -5.26 -7.44 0.92
CA SER A 39 -6.26 -6.42 0.56
C SER A 39 -7.01 -5.92 1.79
N LEU A 40 -7.17 -4.60 1.88
CA LEU A 40 -7.88 -3.91 2.96
C LEU A 40 -9.34 -3.63 2.62
N ASN A 41 -9.66 -3.36 1.35
CA ASN A 41 -11.02 -3.14 0.87
C ASN A 41 -11.13 -3.32 -0.65
N ASP A 42 -12.35 -3.11 -1.17
CA ASP A 42 -12.68 -3.24 -2.59
C ASP A 42 -12.27 -1.99 -3.41
N ASP A 43 -11.85 -0.91 -2.75
CA ASP A 43 -11.41 0.35 -3.39
C ASP A 43 -9.90 0.30 -3.76
N GLY A 44 -9.30 -0.89 -3.78
CA GLY A 44 -7.90 -1.09 -4.17
C GLY A 44 -6.87 -0.81 -3.07
N TRP A 45 -7.27 -0.69 -1.80
CA TRP A 45 -6.29 -0.54 -0.71
C TRP A 45 -5.62 -1.86 -0.36
N MET A 46 -4.30 -1.77 -0.15
CA MET A 46 -3.44 -2.88 0.27
C MET A 46 -2.72 -2.53 1.56
N LEU A 47 -2.63 -3.50 2.47
CA LEU A 47 -1.74 -3.47 3.63
C LEU A 47 -0.50 -4.25 3.27
N GLU A 48 0.67 -3.69 3.53
CA GLU A 48 1.94 -4.37 3.37
C GLU A 48 2.80 -4.22 4.64
N ILE A 49 3.51 -5.29 5.01
CA ILE A 49 4.54 -5.28 6.03
C ILE A 49 5.85 -5.71 5.39
N THR A 50 6.82 -4.82 5.42
CA THR A 50 8.09 -5.02 4.74
C THR A 50 9.13 -5.68 5.66
N PRO A 51 10.12 -6.38 5.10
CA PRO A 51 11.19 -6.99 5.88
C PRO A 51 12.01 -6.00 6.71
N ASP A 52 12.12 -4.75 6.28
CA ASP A 52 12.86 -3.68 6.96
C ASP A 52 12.07 -3.00 8.10
N GLY A 53 10.87 -3.49 8.42
CA GLY A 53 10.10 -2.99 9.56
C GLY A 53 9.24 -1.78 9.25
N ARG A 54 8.63 -1.72 8.07
CA ARG A 54 7.60 -0.73 7.74
C ARG A 54 6.24 -1.41 7.60
N LEU A 55 5.21 -0.69 8.05
CA LEU A 55 3.81 -1.01 7.80
C LEU A 55 3.26 0.04 6.84
N LEU A 56 2.68 -0.42 5.75
CA LEU A 56 2.25 0.40 4.61
C LEU A 56 0.75 0.18 4.38
N CYS A 57 -0.02 1.26 4.33
CA CYS A 57 -1.35 1.26 3.72
C CYS A 57 -1.23 2.00 2.40
N GLN A 58 -1.47 1.33 1.27
CA GLN A 58 -1.27 1.89 -0.06
C GLN A 58 -2.51 1.75 -0.93
N ALA A 59 -2.77 2.76 -1.75
CA ALA A 59 -3.72 2.72 -2.86
C ALA A 59 -3.00 3.18 -4.12
N GLY A 60 -3.13 2.40 -5.20
CA GLY A 60 -2.46 2.67 -6.46
C GLY A 60 -3.36 2.41 -7.67
N MET A 61 -2.94 2.96 -8.80
CA MET A 61 -3.57 2.75 -10.10
C MET A 61 -2.48 2.54 -11.14
N ASP A 62 -2.64 1.49 -11.96
CA ASP A 62 -1.81 1.29 -13.14
C ASP A 62 -2.16 2.32 -14.21
N ILE A 63 -1.13 2.83 -14.88
CA ILE A 63 -1.29 3.81 -15.95
C ILE A 63 -2.06 3.19 -17.14
N GLU A 64 -1.86 1.90 -17.40
CA GLU A 64 -2.58 1.14 -18.45
C GLU A 64 -4.09 1.05 -18.16
N ASP A 65 -4.48 0.89 -16.90
CA ASP A 65 -5.89 0.90 -16.50
C ASP A 65 -6.53 2.26 -16.74
N ILE A 66 -5.81 3.34 -16.44
CA ILE A 66 -6.27 4.72 -16.68
C ILE A 66 -6.37 5.00 -18.17
N GLN A 67 -5.39 4.56 -18.96
CA GLN A 67 -5.44 4.68 -20.41
C GLN A 67 -6.67 3.95 -20.97
N SER A 68 -6.89 2.71 -20.54
CA SER A 68 -8.04 1.91 -20.95
C SER A 68 -9.37 2.56 -20.56
N LEU A 69 -9.44 3.14 -19.36
CA LEU A 69 -10.62 3.83 -18.84
C LEU A 69 -10.97 5.09 -19.64
N LEU A 70 -9.95 5.84 -20.08
CA LEU A 70 -10.13 7.13 -20.77
C LEU A 70 -10.31 6.98 -22.28
N SER A 71 -9.81 5.90 -22.87
CA SER A 71 -9.77 5.73 -24.33
C SER A 71 -11.08 5.21 -24.95
N ASP A 72 -12.27 5.46 -24.36
CA ASP A 72 -13.63 4.95 -24.70
C ASP A 72 -13.88 4.67 -26.20
N GLY A 73 -13.28 3.60 -26.74
CA GLY A 73 -13.24 3.27 -28.16
C GLY A 73 -12.51 4.27 -29.10
N THR A 74 -11.83 5.31 -28.59
CA THR A 74 -11.13 6.30 -29.42
C THR A 74 -9.66 6.43 -29.01
N PRO A 75 -8.71 6.41 -29.97
CA PRO A 75 -7.30 6.50 -29.67
C PRO A 75 -6.90 7.97 -29.45
N GLU A 76 -7.35 8.57 -28.36
CA GLU A 76 -6.63 9.72 -27.83
C GLU A 76 -5.39 9.21 -27.09
N ASP A 77 -4.24 9.38 -27.72
CA ASP A 77 -2.94 9.01 -27.17
C ASP A 77 -2.53 10.06 -26.13
N LEU A 78 -3.10 9.96 -24.93
CA LEU A 78 -2.69 10.79 -23.80
C LEU A 78 -1.25 10.47 -23.43
N GLY A 79 -0.43 11.51 -23.25
CA GLY A 79 0.95 11.32 -22.80
C GLY A 79 0.99 10.75 -21.38
N THR A 80 2.08 10.05 -21.03
CA THR A 80 2.29 9.46 -19.69
C THR A 80 2.09 10.46 -18.56
N ASP A 81 2.51 11.72 -18.73
CA ASP A 81 2.32 12.78 -17.74
C ASP A 81 0.85 13.15 -17.52
N GLU A 82 0.03 13.07 -18.57
CA GLU A 82 -1.40 13.33 -18.52
C GLU A 82 -2.12 12.16 -17.86
N LEU A 83 -1.77 10.93 -18.24
CA LEU A 83 -2.29 9.71 -17.61
C LEU A 83 -1.97 9.68 -16.11
N ALA A 84 -0.74 10.02 -15.72
CA ALA A 84 -0.34 10.08 -14.31
C ALA A 84 -1.12 11.15 -13.51
N LYS A 85 -1.44 12.30 -14.14
CA LYS A 85 -2.31 13.30 -13.52
C LYS A 85 -3.74 12.78 -13.35
N GLN A 86 -4.27 12.06 -14.33
CA GLN A 86 -5.61 11.46 -14.25
C GLN A 86 -5.65 10.37 -13.16
N ALA A 87 -4.65 9.47 -13.11
CA ALA A 87 -4.51 8.47 -12.06
C ALA A 87 -4.52 9.12 -10.65
N LYS A 88 -3.73 10.18 -10.47
CA LYS A 88 -3.70 10.95 -9.23
C LYS A 88 -5.07 11.57 -8.91
N TYR A 89 -5.77 12.10 -9.91
CA TYR A 89 -7.10 12.69 -9.73
C TYR A 89 -8.12 11.65 -9.25
N TYR A 90 -8.10 10.43 -9.81
CA TYR A 90 -8.94 9.33 -9.36
C TYR A 90 -8.57 8.81 -7.96
N LEU A 91 -7.29 8.80 -7.60
CA LEU A 91 -6.83 8.39 -6.27
C LEU A 91 -7.19 9.40 -5.16
N GLN A 92 -7.27 10.70 -5.46
CA GLN A 92 -7.53 11.73 -4.45
C GLN A 92 -8.78 11.49 -3.58
N PRO A 93 -9.98 11.23 -4.14
CA PRO A 93 -11.17 11.00 -3.33
C PRO A 93 -11.07 9.71 -2.50
N ILE A 94 -10.48 8.64 -3.05
CA ILE A 94 -10.25 7.36 -2.35
C ILE A 94 -9.35 7.58 -1.13
N VAL A 95 -8.27 8.35 -1.31
CA VAL A 95 -7.29 8.65 -0.25
C VAL A 95 -7.83 9.61 0.80
N ALA A 96 -8.58 10.62 0.39
CA ALA A 96 -9.07 11.67 1.28
C ALA A 96 -9.85 11.11 2.48
N LYS A 97 -10.59 10.02 2.28
CA LYS A 97 -11.38 9.34 3.30
C LYS A 97 -10.56 8.80 4.47
N PHE A 98 -9.34 8.30 4.20
CA PHE A 98 -8.50 7.62 5.19
C PHE A 98 -7.33 8.45 5.70
N ARG A 99 -7.00 9.53 4.98
CA ARG A 99 -5.86 10.40 5.27
C ARG A 99 -5.81 10.90 6.71
N LYS A 100 -6.92 11.40 7.27
CA LYS A 100 -6.94 11.90 8.66
C LYS A 100 -6.71 10.77 9.67
N PRO A 101 -7.50 9.67 9.67
CA PRO A 101 -7.25 8.55 10.58
C PRO A 101 -5.82 7.99 10.52
N LEU A 102 -5.24 7.85 9.33
CA LEU A 102 -3.88 7.34 9.15
C LEU A 102 -2.83 8.30 9.71
N ARG A 103 -2.96 9.61 9.44
CA ARG A 103 -2.03 10.61 10.01
C ARG A 103 -2.14 10.70 11.53
N ASP A 104 -3.36 10.67 12.08
CA ASP A 104 -3.58 10.68 13.53
C ASP A 104 -2.97 9.40 14.19
N ALA A 105 -2.83 8.30 13.44
CA ALA A 105 -2.17 7.07 13.87
C ALA A 105 -0.64 7.05 13.64
N GLY A 106 -0.07 8.16 13.19
CA GLY A 106 1.38 8.35 13.02
C GLY A 106 1.94 7.79 11.71
N PHE A 107 1.13 7.68 10.66
CA PHE A 107 1.61 7.37 9.32
C PHE A 107 2.01 8.63 8.57
N ASP A 108 3.14 8.55 7.86
CA ASP A 108 3.60 9.55 6.90
C ASP A 108 3.07 9.24 5.50
N GLU A 109 2.51 10.25 4.85
CA GLU A 109 1.96 10.15 3.48
C GLU A 109 3.06 10.42 2.45
N GLN A 110 3.16 9.53 1.46
CA GLN A 110 4.03 9.68 0.29
C GLN A 110 3.24 9.41 -0.99
N THR A 111 3.63 10.05 -2.08
CA THR A 111 3.08 9.80 -3.40
C THR A 111 4.21 9.43 -4.34
N GLU A 112 4.05 8.32 -5.04
CA GLU A 112 4.96 7.84 -6.08
C GLU A 112 4.23 7.89 -7.42
N MET A 113 4.92 8.39 -8.44
CA MET A 113 4.42 8.51 -9.81
C MET A 113 5.52 8.02 -10.72
N THR A 114 5.27 6.93 -11.42
CA THR A 114 6.15 6.37 -12.45
C THR A 114 5.40 6.38 -13.78
N ASP A 115 6.07 5.91 -14.84
CA ASP A 115 5.43 5.64 -16.13
C ASP A 115 4.52 4.40 -16.09
N GLN A 116 4.63 3.58 -15.05
CA GLN A 116 3.85 2.35 -14.87
C GLN A 116 2.64 2.55 -13.96
N TYR A 117 2.78 3.30 -12.87
CA TYR A 117 1.72 3.46 -11.88
C TYR A 117 1.78 4.81 -11.15
N VAL A 118 0.67 5.15 -10.50
CA VAL A 118 0.61 6.18 -9.46
C VAL A 118 0.13 5.54 -8.17
N ALA A 119 0.83 5.77 -7.06
CA ALA A 119 0.46 5.24 -5.75
C ALA A 119 0.55 6.32 -4.67
N VAL A 120 -0.37 6.24 -3.71
CA VAL A 120 -0.29 6.96 -2.44
C VAL A 120 -0.09 5.96 -1.32
N THR A 121 1.00 6.13 -0.58
CA THR A 121 1.42 5.23 0.48
C THR A 121 1.45 5.97 1.80
N PHE A 122 0.76 5.42 2.79
CA PHE A 122 0.88 5.82 4.19
C PHE A 122 1.79 4.81 4.86
N GLN A 123 2.92 5.26 5.39
CA GLN A 123 3.90 4.37 6.02
C GLN A 123 4.23 4.78 7.44
N ARG A 124 4.54 3.78 8.27
CA ARG A 124 5.20 4.00 9.56
C ARG A 124 6.13 2.85 9.90
N ALA A 125 7.13 3.14 10.72
CA ALA A 125 8.01 2.11 11.25
C ALA A 125 7.27 1.21 12.28
N VAL A 126 7.65 -0.06 12.32
CA VAL A 126 7.21 -1.03 13.31
C VAL A 126 8.41 -1.77 13.88
N ASN A 127 8.31 -2.21 15.13
CA ASN A 127 9.37 -2.95 15.79
C ASN A 127 8.96 -4.42 15.94
N PHE A 128 9.61 -5.31 15.18
CA PHE A 128 9.32 -6.74 15.21
C PHE A 128 9.64 -7.42 16.55
N ARG A 129 10.48 -6.82 17.40
CA ARG A 129 10.68 -7.28 18.78
C ARG A 129 9.42 -7.14 19.63
N ASN A 130 8.50 -6.25 19.24
CA ASN A 130 7.22 -6.06 19.89
C ASN A 130 6.08 -6.53 18.98
N PHE A 131 6.03 -7.85 18.76
CA PHE A 131 5.05 -8.46 17.86
C PHE A 131 3.60 -8.09 18.19
N ASP A 132 3.24 -7.97 19.47
CA ASP A 132 1.87 -7.66 19.87
C ASP A 132 1.43 -6.28 19.36
N GLN A 133 2.35 -5.30 19.38
CA GLN A 133 2.10 -3.99 18.78
C GLN A 133 1.99 -4.07 17.25
N VAL A 134 2.79 -4.91 16.60
CA VAL A 134 2.71 -5.15 15.15
C VAL A 134 1.34 -5.77 14.79
N ALA A 135 0.94 -6.83 15.48
CA ALA A 135 -0.35 -7.49 15.24
C ALA A 135 -1.54 -6.57 15.59
N GLN A 136 -1.42 -5.72 16.61
CA GLN A 136 -2.43 -4.70 16.90
C GLN A 136 -2.51 -3.66 15.78
N ALA A 137 -1.37 -3.21 15.25
CA ALA A 137 -1.31 -2.28 14.13
C ALA A 137 -2.01 -2.83 12.88
N VAL A 138 -1.72 -4.08 12.52
CA VAL A 138 -2.37 -4.78 11.40
C VAL A 138 -3.88 -4.82 11.56
N ARG A 139 -4.35 -5.29 12.73
CA ARG A 139 -5.78 -5.36 13.02
C ARG A 139 -6.45 -3.98 12.98
N TRP A 140 -5.79 -2.97 13.51
CA TRP A 140 -6.29 -1.60 13.47
C TRP A 140 -6.43 -1.11 12.04
N CYS A 141 -5.42 -1.30 11.18
CA CYS A 141 -5.51 -0.93 9.77
C CYS A 141 -6.73 -1.60 9.13
N ARG A 142 -6.85 -2.93 9.22
CA ARG A 142 -8.01 -3.66 8.67
C ARG A 142 -9.35 -3.10 9.14
N GLN A 143 -9.47 -2.78 10.43
CA GLN A 143 -10.69 -2.20 10.99
C GLN A 143 -11.03 -0.83 10.40
N GLN A 144 -10.04 0.04 10.18
CA GLN A 144 -10.28 1.37 9.58
C GLN A 144 -10.90 1.27 8.18
N PHE A 145 -10.42 0.31 7.37
CA PHE A 145 -10.88 0.14 5.98
C PHE A 145 -12.21 -0.63 5.88
N VAL A 146 -12.48 -1.56 6.80
CA VAL A 146 -13.78 -2.26 6.88
C VAL A 146 -14.88 -1.36 7.44
N ALA A 147 -14.61 -0.61 8.51
CA ALA A 147 -15.61 0.25 9.18
C ALA A 147 -16.09 1.41 8.29
N SER A 148 -15.32 1.71 7.24
CA SER A 148 -15.60 2.76 6.27
C SER A 148 -16.64 2.36 5.20
N LYS A 149 -17.20 1.15 5.22
CA LYS A 149 -18.31 0.71 4.33
C LYS A 149 -19.69 1.33 4.65
N LYS A 150 -19.77 2.41 5.42
CA LYS A 150 -21.02 3.10 5.75
C LYS A 150 -21.15 4.45 5.06
#